data_AF-A0A2G5B0R0-F1
#
_entry.id   AF-A0A2G5B0R0-F1
#
_cell.length_a   1.000
_cell.length_b   1.000
_cell.length_c   1.000
_cell.angle_alpha   90.00
_cell.angle_beta   90.00
_cell.angle_gamma   90.00
#
_symmetry.space_group_name_H-M   'P 1'
#
loop_
_entity.id
_entity.type
_entity.pdbx_description
1 polymer ?
#
loop_
_entity_poly.entity_id
_entity_poly.type
_entity_poly.pdbx_seq_one_letter_code
_entity_poly.pdbx_strand_id
1 'polypeptide(L)'
;RASAAFVILTRNKDLKELRESLVQLEDRFNRRYNYPYVFLNNEPFSDDFKERIRNVVSGECQFGLIPEEHWSYPDFINQTMAAEARMSLLERKVIYGGKESYQHMCRYESGFFFRHPLLDQYKWYWRVEPGVKFACDIDYDPFVFMERNNKKY
;
A
#
# COMPACT_ATOMS: atom_id res chain seq x y z
N ARG A 1 11.23 -17.86 -9.18
CA ARG A 1 10.39 -16.92 -8.41
C ARG A 1 10.23 -15.66 -9.27
N ALA A 2 9.03 -15.12 -9.40
CA ALA A 2 8.82 -13.90 -10.19
C ALA A 2 9.44 -12.69 -9.47
N SER A 3 9.81 -11.63 -10.21
CA SER A 3 10.19 -10.36 -9.58
C SER A 3 8.93 -9.64 -9.08
N ALA A 4 8.65 -9.78 -7.78
CA ALA A 4 7.41 -9.32 -7.18
C ALA A 4 7.57 -8.90 -5.72
N ALA A 5 6.69 -8.01 -5.26
CA ALA A 5 6.61 -7.61 -3.85
C ALA A 5 5.16 -7.44 -3.39
N PHE A 6 4.95 -7.56 -2.08
CA PHE A 6 3.76 -7.01 -1.45
C PHE A 6 3.93 -5.51 -1.27
N VAL A 7 2.90 -4.73 -1.62
CA VAL A 7 2.93 -3.26 -1.53
C VAL A 7 1.84 -2.80 -0.59
N ILE A 8 2.21 -2.03 0.43
CA ILE A 8 1.32 -1.60 1.50
C ILE A 8 1.48 -0.10 1.70
N LEU A 9 0.44 0.66 1.40
CA LEU A 9 0.33 2.06 1.79
C LEU A 9 -0.36 2.14 3.16
N THR A 10 0.35 2.58 4.19
CA THR A 10 -0.16 2.49 5.57
C THR A 10 0.46 3.55 6.46
N ARG A 11 -0.22 3.93 7.54
CA ARG A 11 0.31 4.88 8.53
C ARG A 11 0.78 4.14 9.77
N ASN A 12 1.62 4.80 10.57
CA ASN A 12 2.08 4.28 11.87
C ASN A 12 0.91 3.83 12.78
N LYS A 13 -0.21 4.55 12.77
CA LYS A 13 -1.39 4.25 13.60
C LYS A 13 -2.18 3.01 13.17
N ASP A 14 -2.00 2.55 11.93
CA ASP A 14 -2.73 1.41 11.38
C ASP A 14 -2.04 0.06 11.72
N LEU A 15 -0.95 0.11 12.49
CA LEU A 15 -0.10 -1.03 12.88
C LEU A 15 -0.88 -2.23 13.39
N LYS A 16 -1.88 -2.02 14.26
CA LYS A 16 -2.64 -3.14 14.83
C LYS A 16 -3.39 -3.91 13.75
N GLU A 17 -4.19 -3.21 12.95
CA GLU A 17 -5.00 -3.81 11.88
C GLU A 17 -4.11 -4.40 10.77
N LEU A 18 -2.99 -3.75 10.47
CA LEU A 18 -2.03 -4.27 9.50
C LEU A 18 -1.39 -5.59 9.97
N ARG A 19 -0.99 -5.69 11.24
CA ARG A 19 -0.43 -6.94 11.77
C ARG A 19 -1.42 -8.10 11.64
N GLU A 20 -2.71 -7.86 11.89
CA GLU A 20 -3.75 -8.88 11.74
C GLU A 20 -3.89 -9.37 10.28
N SER A 21 -3.76 -8.46 9.30
CA SER A 21 -3.76 -8.82 7.88
C SER A 21 -2.49 -9.55 7.46
N LEU A 22 -1.32 -9.13 7.95
CA LEU A 22 -0.04 -9.75 7.62
C LEU A 22 0.10 -11.15 8.20
N VAL A 23 -0.33 -11.39 9.44
CA VAL A 23 -0.34 -12.75 10.04
C VAL A 23 -1.15 -13.70 9.16
N GLN A 24 -2.36 -13.29 8.75
CA GLN A 24 -3.19 -14.12 7.89
C GLN A 24 -2.54 -14.35 6.51
N LEU A 25 -1.96 -13.31 5.91
CA LEU A 25 -1.28 -13.45 4.62
C LEU A 25 -0.07 -14.39 4.70
N GLU A 26 0.71 -14.30 5.77
CA GLU A 26 1.84 -15.19 6.06
C GLU A 26 1.37 -16.63 6.24
N ASP A 27 0.34 -16.86 7.07
CA ASP A 27 -0.23 -18.18 7.33
C ASP A 27 -0.80 -18.83 6.06
N ARG A 28 -1.56 -18.06 5.27
CA ARG A 28 -2.24 -18.56 4.07
C ARG A 28 -1.32 -18.69 2.87
N PHE A 29 -0.25 -17.93 2.79
CA PHE A 29 0.57 -17.87 1.58
C PHE A 29 2.05 -17.61 1.87
N ASN A 30 2.39 -16.42 2.36
CA ASN A 30 3.72 -15.89 2.12
C ASN A 30 4.83 -16.59 2.92
N ARG A 31 4.53 -17.22 4.05
CA ARG A 31 5.53 -17.96 4.83
C ARG A 31 6.19 -19.10 4.04
N ARG A 32 5.51 -19.60 3.00
CA ARG A 32 6.03 -20.64 2.09
C ARG A 32 6.92 -20.10 0.98
N TYR A 33 6.70 -18.85 0.56
CA TYR A 33 7.35 -18.27 -0.61
C TYR A 33 8.37 -17.18 -0.23
N ASN A 34 8.15 -16.44 0.85
CA ASN A 34 8.98 -15.37 1.42
C ASN A 34 9.14 -14.14 0.51
N TYR A 35 8.05 -13.63 -0.08
CA TYR A 35 8.12 -12.46 -0.97
C TYR A 35 8.38 -11.20 -0.14
N PRO A 36 9.18 -10.26 -0.64
CA PRO A 36 9.48 -9.02 0.09
C PRO A 36 8.24 -8.15 0.23
N TYR A 37 8.27 -7.31 1.26
CA TYR A 37 7.25 -6.32 1.58
C TYR A 37 7.82 -4.90 1.42
N VAL A 38 7.10 -4.06 0.69
CA VAL A 38 7.39 -2.63 0.55
C VAL A 38 6.26 -1.85 1.24
N PHE A 39 6.61 -1.22 2.35
CA PHE A 39 5.72 -0.35 3.12
C PHE A 39 5.98 1.10 2.73
N LEU A 40 4.93 1.83 2.37
CA LEU A 40 5.00 3.22 1.95
C LEU A 40 4.09 4.06 2.85
N ASN A 41 4.54 5.27 3.18
CA ASN A 41 3.79 6.22 4.00
C ASN A 41 4.15 7.66 3.61
N ASN A 42 3.22 8.59 3.78
CA ASN A 42 3.47 10.03 3.60
C ASN A 42 4.17 10.68 4.81
N GLU A 43 4.48 9.89 5.84
CA GLU A 43 5.26 10.28 7.02
C GLU A 43 6.31 9.20 7.31
N PRO A 44 7.44 9.53 7.98
CA PRO A 44 8.42 8.53 8.36
C PRO A 44 7.80 7.43 9.24
N PHE A 45 8.12 6.17 8.94
CA PHE A 45 7.77 5.06 9.84
C PHE A 45 8.58 5.13 11.13
N SER A 46 7.91 4.95 12.26
CA SER A 46 8.56 4.87 13.57
C SER A 46 9.36 3.57 13.70
N ASP A 47 10.33 3.56 14.60
CA ASP A 47 11.13 2.35 14.81
C ASP A 47 10.32 1.22 15.45
N ASP A 48 9.38 1.54 16.35
CA ASP A 48 8.41 0.58 16.90
C ASP A 48 7.56 -0.06 15.78
N PHE A 49 7.12 0.72 14.79
CA PHE A 49 6.40 0.18 13.64
C PHE A 49 7.27 -0.80 12.86
N LYS A 50 8.49 -0.40 12.48
CA LYS A 50 9.40 -1.23 11.70
C LYS A 50 9.75 -2.53 12.43
N GLU A 51 10.03 -2.45 13.73
CA GLU A 51 10.37 -3.59 14.57
C GLU A 51 9.21 -4.59 14.64
N ARG A 52 8.00 -4.10 14.97
CA ARG A 52 6.82 -4.97 15.09
C ARG A 52 6.40 -5.62 13.79
N ILE A 53 6.59 -4.94 12.65
CA ILE A 53 6.31 -5.51 11.33
C ILE A 53 7.34 -6.60 10.98
N ARG A 54 8.63 -6.36 11.20
CA ARG A 54 9.69 -7.37 10.96
C ARG A 54 9.50 -8.64 11.79
N ASN A 55 8.91 -8.53 12.98
CA ASN A 55 8.60 -9.69 13.83
C ASN A 55 7.38 -10.50 13.36
N VAL A 56 6.63 -10.02 12.36
CA VAL A 56 5.43 -10.69 11.84
C VAL A 56 5.66 -11.37 10.50
N VAL A 57 6.47 -10.76 9.62
CA VAL A 57 6.62 -11.24 8.24
C VAL A 57 7.89 -12.07 8.04
N SER A 58 7.85 -13.02 7.11
CA SER A 58 9.01 -13.86 6.79
C SER A 58 9.93 -13.26 5.72
N GLY A 59 9.39 -12.39 4.88
CA GLY A 59 10.10 -11.72 3.79
C GLY A 59 10.86 -10.46 4.22
N GLU A 60 11.80 -10.03 3.37
CA GLU A 60 12.51 -8.77 3.56
C GLU A 60 11.54 -7.58 3.61
N CYS A 61 11.74 -6.66 4.55
CA CYS A 61 10.95 -5.44 4.68
C CYS A 61 11.71 -4.21 4.23
N GLN A 62 11.14 -3.47 3.29
CA GLN A 62 11.59 -2.15 2.88
C GLN A 62 10.56 -1.10 3.32
N PHE A 63 11.02 0.04 3.83
CA PHE A 63 10.17 1.12 4.34
C PHE A 63 10.52 2.41 3.59
N GLY A 64 9.57 2.95 2.83
CA GLY A 64 9.73 4.13 2.01
C GLY A 64 8.88 5.30 2.49
N LEU A 65 9.48 6.50 2.48
CA LEU A 65 8.75 7.77 2.62
C LEU A 65 8.34 8.24 1.23
N ILE A 66 7.07 8.55 1.06
CA ILE A 66 6.54 9.07 -0.20
C ILE A 66 7.08 10.50 -0.40
N PRO A 67 7.68 10.80 -1.58
CA PRO A 67 8.09 12.15 -1.91
C PRO A 67 6.92 13.13 -1.90
N GLU A 68 7.15 14.36 -1.45
CA GLU A 68 6.11 15.37 -1.27
C GLU A 68 5.39 15.66 -2.60
N GLU A 69 6.10 15.69 -3.74
CA GLU A 69 5.54 15.90 -5.07
C GLU A 69 4.51 14.82 -5.48
N HIS A 70 4.65 13.61 -4.92
CA HIS A 70 3.73 12.50 -5.14
C HIS A 70 2.55 12.50 -4.16
N TRP A 71 2.67 13.23 -3.04
CA TRP A 71 1.64 13.36 -1.99
C TRP A 71 1.27 14.83 -1.69
N SER A 72 1.08 15.63 -2.73
CA SER A 72 0.69 17.03 -2.62
C SER A 72 -0.21 17.45 -3.79
N TYR A 73 -0.63 18.71 -3.79
CA TYR A 73 -1.24 19.33 -4.96
C TYR A 73 -0.18 19.67 -6.01
N PRO A 74 -0.36 19.23 -7.27
CA PRO A 74 0.40 19.80 -8.38
C PRO A 74 0.18 21.32 -8.49
N ASP A 75 1.17 22.05 -9.00
CA ASP A 75 1.15 23.52 -9.11
C ASP A 75 -0.03 24.08 -9.90
N PHE A 76 -0.57 23.30 -10.85
CA PHE A 76 -1.72 23.71 -11.65
C PHE A 76 -3.08 23.55 -10.94
N ILE A 77 -3.11 23.00 -9.73
CA ILE A 77 -4.35 22.87 -8.95
C ILE A 77 -4.55 24.10 -8.07
N ASN A 78 -5.67 24.81 -8.31
CA ASN A 78 -6.13 25.85 -7.41
C ASN A 78 -6.63 25.22 -6.09
N GLN A 79 -5.86 25.41 -5.02
CA GLN A 79 -6.15 24.78 -3.72
C GLN A 79 -7.40 25.35 -3.04
N THR A 80 -7.75 26.61 -3.29
CA THR A 80 -9.00 27.22 -2.80
C THR A 80 -10.20 26.53 -3.43
N MET A 81 -10.22 26.39 -4.76
CA MET A 81 -11.28 25.67 -5.47
C MET A 81 -11.36 24.20 -5.03
N ALA A 82 -10.21 23.54 -4.83
CA ALA A 82 -10.18 22.18 -4.32
C ALA A 82 -10.79 22.08 -2.92
N ALA A 83 -10.51 23.05 -2.03
CA ALA A 83 -11.03 23.07 -0.67
C ALA A 83 -12.55 23.31 -0.66
N GLU A 84 -13.04 24.25 -1.45
CA GLU A 84 -14.49 24.49 -1.64
C GLU A 84 -15.22 23.25 -2.16
N ALA A 85 -14.64 22.56 -3.16
CA ALA A 85 -15.18 21.31 -3.67
C ALA A 85 -15.23 20.21 -2.59
N ARG A 86 -14.18 20.08 -1.76
CA ARG A 86 -14.17 19.14 -0.62
C ARG A 86 -15.27 19.48 0.39
N MET A 87 -15.49 20.76 0.69
CA MET A 87 -16.58 21.19 1.57
C MET A 87 -17.95 20.83 1.01
N SER A 88 -18.20 21.08 -0.29
CA SER A 88 -19.46 20.67 -0.93
C SER A 88 -19.69 19.15 -0.87
N LEU A 89 -18.65 18.35 -1.06
CA LEU A 89 -18.74 16.89 -0.94
C LEU A 89 -19.04 16.44 0.51
N LEU A 90 -18.45 17.13 1.49
CA LEU A 90 -18.70 16.90 2.91
C LEU A 90 -20.16 17.19 3.27
N GLU A 91 -20.71 18.33 2.83
CA GLU A 91 -22.11 18.72 3.05
C GLU A 91 -23.08 17.72 2.44
N ARG A 92 -22.73 17.19 1.26
CA ARG A 92 -23.47 16.12 0.57
C ARG A 92 -23.29 14.74 1.21
N LYS A 93 -22.57 14.64 2.34
CA LYS A 93 -22.29 13.40 3.08
C LYS A 93 -21.59 12.32 2.23
N VAL A 94 -20.78 12.73 1.26
CA VAL A 94 -19.95 11.80 0.50
C VAL A 94 -18.85 11.27 1.41
N ILE A 95 -18.75 9.95 1.51
CA ILE A 95 -17.77 9.27 2.37
C ILE A 95 -16.36 9.74 1.96
N TYR A 96 -15.61 10.25 2.94
CA TYR A 96 -14.27 10.83 2.76
C TYR A 96 -14.18 12.06 1.82
N GLY A 97 -15.30 12.60 1.33
CA GLY A 97 -15.32 13.72 0.40
C GLY A 97 -14.61 14.97 0.91
N GLY A 98 -14.72 15.24 2.22
CA GLY A 98 -14.01 16.35 2.88
C GLY A 98 -12.54 16.07 3.25
N LYS A 99 -12.04 14.84 3.07
CA LYS A 99 -10.69 14.46 3.55
C LYS A 99 -9.65 14.67 2.45
N GLU A 100 -8.82 15.69 2.61
CA GLU A 100 -7.70 15.99 1.70
C GLU A 100 -6.71 14.84 1.56
N SER A 101 -6.26 14.26 2.66
CA SER A 101 -5.33 13.12 2.65
C SER A 101 -5.89 11.90 1.92
N TYR A 102 -7.22 11.73 1.89
CA TYR A 102 -7.87 10.68 1.11
C TYR A 102 -7.79 10.95 -0.39
N GLN A 103 -7.92 12.21 -0.82
CA GLN A 103 -7.74 12.59 -2.22
C GLN A 103 -6.29 12.38 -2.68
N HIS A 104 -5.31 12.72 -1.84
CA HIS A 104 -3.89 12.43 -2.11
C HIS A 104 -3.62 10.93 -2.20
N MET A 105 -4.20 10.12 -1.30
CA MET A 105 -4.13 8.66 -1.39
C MET A 105 -4.68 8.13 -2.72
N CYS A 106 -5.88 8.57 -3.13
CA CYS A 106 -6.47 8.16 -4.40
C CYS A 106 -5.56 8.54 -5.59
N ARG A 107 -4.98 9.74 -5.60
CA ARG A 107 -4.01 10.17 -6.63
C ARG A 107 -2.76 9.29 -6.63
N TYR A 108 -2.21 9.01 -5.45
CA TYR A 108 -0.98 8.24 -5.30
C TYR A 108 -1.12 6.81 -5.83
N GLU A 109 -2.19 6.14 -5.41
CA GLU A 109 -2.54 4.78 -5.86
C GLU A 109 -2.89 4.73 -7.36
N SER A 110 -3.42 5.80 -7.93
CA SER A 110 -3.78 5.84 -9.36
C SER A 110 -2.60 6.05 -10.30
N GLY A 111 -1.48 6.64 -9.84
CA GLY A 111 -0.44 7.11 -10.76
C GLY A 111 1.00 7.16 -10.27
N PHE A 112 1.26 6.94 -8.97
CA PHE A 112 2.57 7.21 -8.38
C PHE A 112 3.18 6.04 -7.60
N PHE A 113 2.39 5.15 -7.01
CA PHE A 113 2.96 4.07 -6.17
C PHE A 113 4.03 3.28 -6.94
N PHE A 114 3.74 2.84 -8.17
CA PHE A 114 4.65 2.08 -9.02
C PHE A 114 5.89 2.86 -9.51
N ARG A 115 5.98 4.16 -9.23
CA ARG A 115 7.14 5.02 -9.52
C ARG A 115 8.04 5.24 -8.32
N HIS A 116 7.68 4.68 -7.15
CA HIS A 116 8.51 4.79 -5.98
C HIS A 116 9.80 3.97 -6.18
N PRO A 117 11.01 4.51 -5.89
CA PRO A 117 12.27 3.84 -6.22
C PRO A 117 12.43 2.41 -5.69
N LEU A 118 11.85 2.13 -4.51
CA LEU A 118 11.82 0.77 -3.94
C LEU A 118 11.10 -0.26 -4.82
N LEU A 119 10.26 0.18 -5.76
CA LEU A 119 9.50 -0.65 -6.67
C LEU A 119 10.13 -0.81 -8.06
N ASP A 120 11.19 -0.05 -8.39
CA ASP A 120 11.85 -0.08 -9.71
C ASP A 120 12.37 -1.48 -10.10
N GLN A 121 12.69 -2.29 -9.09
CA GLN A 121 13.21 -3.65 -9.26
C GLN A 121 12.11 -4.71 -9.45
N TYR A 122 10.85 -4.39 -9.18
CA TYR A 122 9.74 -5.35 -9.20
C TYR A 122 8.86 -5.20 -10.43
N LYS A 123 8.49 -6.33 -11.02
CA LYS A 123 7.57 -6.40 -12.16
C LYS A 123 6.11 -6.55 -11.72
N TRP A 124 5.90 -7.26 -10.63
CA TRP A 124 4.57 -7.52 -10.07
C TRP A 124 4.44 -6.96 -8.67
N TYR A 125 3.22 -6.60 -8.32
CA TYR A 125 2.88 -6.23 -6.96
C TYR A 125 1.60 -6.93 -6.54
N TRP A 126 1.47 -7.18 -5.24
CA TRP A 126 0.21 -7.47 -4.60
C TRP A 126 -0.05 -6.40 -3.55
N ARG A 127 -1.05 -5.55 -3.81
CA ARG A 127 -1.49 -4.54 -2.85
C ARG A 127 -2.24 -5.17 -1.67
N VAL A 128 -1.84 -4.82 -0.46
CA VAL A 128 -2.46 -5.30 0.78
C VAL A 128 -2.79 -4.10 1.66
N GLU A 129 -4.00 -4.09 2.22
CA GLU A 129 -4.50 -3.02 3.10
C GLU A 129 -4.59 -3.51 4.55
N PRO A 130 -4.46 -2.62 5.55
CA PRO A 130 -4.81 -2.93 6.93
C PRO A 130 -6.27 -3.40 7.06
N GLY A 131 -6.51 -4.36 7.96
CA GLY A 131 -7.87 -4.81 8.32
C GLY A 131 -8.53 -5.80 7.36
N VAL A 132 -7.83 -6.24 6.30
CA VAL A 132 -8.32 -7.31 5.41
C VAL A 132 -8.13 -8.70 6.02
N LYS A 133 -8.89 -9.68 5.50
CA LYS A 133 -8.85 -11.08 5.94
C LYS A 133 -8.56 -12.02 4.78
N PHE A 134 -7.75 -13.05 5.03
CA PHE A 134 -7.43 -14.12 4.08
C PHE A 134 -7.96 -15.45 4.63
N ALA A 135 -9.05 -15.93 4.03
CA ALA A 135 -9.79 -17.09 4.55
C ALA A 135 -9.26 -18.45 4.05
N CYS A 136 -8.61 -18.47 2.88
CA CYS A 136 -8.21 -19.69 2.20
C CYS A 136 -6.69 -19.79 2.08
N ASP A 137 -6.17 -21.01 2.17
CA ASP A 137 -4.77 -21.29 1.87
C ASP A 137 -4.52 -21.18 0.37
N ILE A 138 -3.37 -20.61 -0.02
CA ILE A 138 -2.94 -20.46 -1.42
C ILE A 138 -1.67 -21.29 -1.61
N ASP A 139 -1.81 -22.47 -2.22
CA ASP A 139 -0.79 -23.51 -2.34
C ASP A 139 0.04 -23.46 -3.63
N TYR A 140 -0.17 -22.42 -4.45
CA TYR A 140 0.63 -22.11 -5.63
C TYR A 140 1.16 -20.68 -5.55
N ASP A 141 2.15 -20.34 -6.36
CA ASP A 141 2.73 -18.99 -6.45
C ASP A 141 1.91 -18.13 -7.44
N PRO A 142 1.11 -17.15 -6.96
CA PRO A 142 0.26 -16.34 -7.85
C PRO A 142 1.10 -15.51 -8.82
N PHE A 143 2.24 -14.98 -8.41
CA PHE A 143 3.06 -14.15 -9.30
C PHE A 143 3.63 -14.96 -10.46
N VAL A 144 4.11 -16.17 -10.21
CA VAL A 144 4.56 -17.08 -11.28
C VAL A 144 3.39 -17.51 -12.16
N PHE A 145 2.20 -17.73 -11.57
CA PHE A 145 0.99 -18.01 -12.34
C PHE A 145 0.66 -16.86 -13.30
N MET A 146 0.73 -15.60 -12.82
CA MET A 146 0.48 -14.42 -13.65
C MET A 146 1.43 -14.36 -14.85
N GLU A 147 2.72 -14.60 -14.64
CA GLU A 147 3.72 -14.59 -15.72
C GLU A 147 3.52 -15.70 -16.74
N ARG A 148 3.31 -16.93 -16.28
CA ARG A 148 3.18 -18.10 -17.16
C ARG A 148 1.91 -18.05 -18.00
N ASN A 149 0.87 -17.40 -17.50
CA ASN A 149 -0.44 -17.36 -18.16
C ASN A 149 -0.73 -16.00 -18.82
N ASN A 150 0.30 -15.17 -19.01
CA ASN A 150 0.22 -13.87 -19.67
C ASN A 150 -0.94 -12.99 -19.13
N LYS A 151 -1.09 -12.98 -17.80
CA LYS A 151 -2.07 -12.13 -17.12
C LYS A 151 -1.55 -10.71 -17.03
N LYS A 152 -2.44 -9.76 -16.71
CA LYS A 152 -2.09 -8.34 -16.52
C LYS A 152 -2.56 -7.79 -15.18
N TYR A 153 -3.68 -8.30 -14.69
CA TYR A 153 -4.27 -8.04 -13.37
C TYR A 153 -5.13 -9.25 -12.99
#